data_AF-A0AAX0LRM7-F1
#
_entry.id   AF-A0AAX0LRM7-F1
#
_cell.length_a   1.000
_cell.length_b   1.000
_cell.length_c   1.000
_cell.angle_alpha   90.00
_cell.angle_beta   90.00
_cell.angle_gamma   90.00
#
_symmetry.space_group_name_H-M   'P 1'
#
loop_
_entity.id
_entity.type
_entity.pdbx_description
1 polymer ?
#
loop_
_entity_poly.entity_id
_entity_poly.type
_entity_poly.pdbx_seq_one_letter_code
_entity_poly.pdbx_strand_id
1 'polypeptide(L)'
;MQAHPDVRYVFKELPIFGERWENSLKAAERGLSVWKQKGAEGYMTYHSAIYRTGHDKGRLSTNDISEASRQAGWMDPGREDFTPALSRNKELAGKLGLTGTPGIIVMPISGASPQNITVFPGFIPAERLLSAIEKASR
;
A
#
# COMPACT_ATOMS: atom_id res chain seq x y z
N MET A 1 -8.89 -0.68 10.67
CA MET A 1 -8.62 -2.13 10.74
C MET A 1 -9.30 -2.77 11.94
N GLN A 2 -9.05 -2.31 13.17
CA GLN A 2 -9.61 -2.92 14.39
C GLN A 2 -11.16 -2.92 14.45
N ALA A 3 -11.83 -1.92 13.89
CA ALA A 3 -13.29 -1.81 13.91
C ALA A 3 -14.03 -2.79 12.96
N HIS A 4 -13.32 -3.39 11.99
CA HIS A 4 -13.90 -4.31 10.99
C HIS A 4 -13.06 -5.58 10.90
N PRO A 5 -13.18 -6.51 11.88
CA PRO A 5 -12.42 -7.76 11.90
C PRO A 5 -12.80 -8.70 10.75
N ASP A 6 -13.95 -8.48 10.13
CA ASP A 6 -14.47 -9.15 8.94
C ASP A 6 -13.76 -8.71 7.65
N VAL A 7 -13.03 -7.59 7.65
CA VAL A 7 -12.36 -7.03 6.48
C VAL A 7 -10.87 -7.39 6.47
N ARG A 8 -10.39 -7.87 5.32
CA ARG A 8 -8.95 -8.06 5.04
C ARG A 8 -8.41 -6.86 4.28
N TYR A 9 -7.25 -6.36 4.71
CA TYR A 9 -6.57 -5.24 4.07
C TYR A 9 -5.37 -5.76 3.29
N VAL A 10 -5.27 -5.35 2.02
CA VAL A 10 -4.15 -5.70 1.13
C VAL A 10 -3.52 -4.41 0.63
N PHE A 11 -2.24 -4.22 0.93
CA PHE A 11 -1.48 -3.09 0.43
C PHE A 11 -0.80 -3.46 -0.89
N LYS A 12 -0.90 -2.57 -1.86
CA LYS A 12 -0.28 -2.71 -3.19
C LYS A 12 0.62 -1.51 -3.41
N GLU A 13 1.91 -1.71 -3.22
CA GLU A 13 2.91 -0.66 -3.45
C GLU A 13 2.81 -0.15 -4.90
N LEU A 14 2.66 1.17 -5.03
CA LEU A 14 2.52 1.87 -6.31
C LEU A 14 3.27 3.21 -6.22
N PRO A 15 4.61 3.22 -6.36
CA PRO A 15 5.43 4.42 -6.25
C PRO A 15 5.30 5.30 -7.49
N ILE A 16 4.14 5.96 -7.68
CA ILE A 16 3.82 6.78 -8.87
C ILE A 16 4.79 7.95 -9.08
N PHE A 17 5.51 8.37 -8.03
CA PHE A 17 6.52 9.42 -8.08
C PHE A 17 7.95 8.88 -8.11
N GLY A 18 8.17 7.57 -8.25
CA GLY A 18 9.49 6.95 -8.19
C GLY A 18 10.50 7.50 -9.22
N GLU A 19 10.03 7.83 -10.43
CA GLU A 19 10.87 8.43 -11.48
C GLU A 19 11.29 9.87 -11.15
N ARG A 20 10.48 10.60 -10.37
CA ARG A 20 10.74 11.99 -9.98
C ARG A 20 11.50 12.09 -8.66
N TRP A 21 11.19 11.21 -7.72
CA TRP A 21 11.73 11.18 -6.36
C TRP A 21 12.13 9.74 -6.03
N GLU A 22 13.42 9.45 -6.16
CA GLU A 22 14.01 8.12 -5.93
C GLU A 22 13.56 7.49 -4.61
N ASN A 23 13.46 8.28 -3.53
CA ASN A 23 13.04 7.80 -2.22
C ASN A 23 11.59 7.27 -2.21
N SER A 24 10.73 7.64 -3.16
CA SER A 24 9.40 7.04 -3.30
C SER A 24 9.50 5.57 -3.74
N LEU A 25 10.37 5.28 -4.71
CA LEU A 25 10.62 3.91 -5.16
C LEU A 25 11.31 3.11 -4.05
N LYS A 26 12.36 3.68 -3.46
CA LYS A 26 13.12 3.05 -2.37
C LYS A 26 12.23 2.70 -1.17
N ALA A 27 11.28 3.57 -0.81
CA ALA A 27 10.36 3.33 0.29
C ALA A 27 9.39 2.19 -0.02
N ALA A 28 8.89 2.10 -1.25
CA ALA A 28 8.01 1.02 -1.70
C ALA A 28 8.73 -0.33 -1.70
N GLU A 29 9.94 -0.40 -2.28
CA GLU A 29 10.78 -1.60 -2.30
C GLU A 29 11.12 -2.05 -0.87
N ARG A 30 11.48 -1.10 0.00
CA ARG A 30 11.73 -1.39 1.41
C ARG A 30 10.49 -1.94 2.10
N GLY A 31 9.30 -1.41 1.83
CA GLY A 31 8.04 -1.94 2.35
C GLY A 31 7.85 -3.42 1.98
N LEU A 32 8.06 -3.77 0.71
CA LEU A 32 7.98 -5.17 0.25
C LEU A 32 9.02 -6.07 0.92
N SER A 33 10.23 -5.57 1.12
CA SER A 33 11.30 -6.28 1.83
C SER A 33 10.95 -6.52 3.30
N VAL A 34 10.45 -5.50 3.99
CA VAL A 34 9.96 -5.60 5.37
C VAL A 34 8.84 -6.63 5.46
N TRP A 35 7.85 -6.58 4.57
CA TRP A 35 6.77 -7.58 4.52
C TRP A 35 7.33 -9.00 4.37
N LYS A 36 8.29 -9.20 3.45
CA LYS A 36 8.87 -10.52 3.20
C LYS A 36 9.64 -11.08 4.41
N GLN A 37 10.31 -10.23 5.18
CA GLN A 37 11.08 -10.69 6.35
C GLN A 37 10.26 -10.76 7.64
N LYS A 38 9.32 -9.83 7.84
CA LYS A 38 8.66 -9.57 9.13
C LYS A 38 7.14 -9.70 9.10
N GLY A 39 6.58 -10.05 7.94
CA GLY A 39 5.15 -10.23 7.76
C GLY A 39 4.34 -8.95 7.98
N ALA A 40 3.07 -9.14 8.31
CA ALA A 40 2.09 -8.06 8.41
C ALA A 40 2.40 -7.04 9.49
N GLU A 41 2.82 -7.50 10.67
CA GLU A 41 3.12 -6.62 11.80
C GLU A 41 4.33 -5.71 11.50
N GLY A 42 5.40 -6.28 10.94
CA GLY A 42 6.56 -5.51 10.52
C GLY A 42 6.24 -4.52 9.41
N TYR A 43 5.47 -4.95 8.39
CA TYR A 43 5.04 -4.05 7.31
C TYR A 43 4.22 -2.88 7.85
N MET A 44 3.25 -3.14 8.74
CA MET A 44 2.43 -2.07 9.30
C MET A 44 3.24 -1.12 10.18
N THR A 45 4.19 -1.64 10.96
CA THR A 45 5.12 -0.82 11.74
C THR A 45 5.92 0.11 10.84
N TYR A 46 6.49 -0.43 9.75
CA TYR A 46 7.23 0.34 8.76
C TYR A 46 6.36 1.38 8.06
N HIS A 47 5.21 0.95 7.52
CA HIS A 47 4.26 1.80 6.81
C HIS A 47 3.82 2.98 7.68
N SER A 48 3.37 2.72 8.91
CA SER A 48 2.97 3.77 9.84
C SER A 48 4.13 4.69 10.23
N ALA A 49 5.36 4.19 10.34
CA ALA A 49 6.52 5.03 10.63
C ALA A 49 6.85 5.98 9.47
N ILE A 50 6.78 5.51 8.21
CA ILE A 50 6.96 6.36 7.03
C ILE A 50 5.92 7.48 7.01
N TYR A 51 4.63 7.18 7.16
CA TYR A 51 3.58 8.20 7.11
C TYR A 51 3.63 9.19 8.27
N ARG A 52 4.11 8.76 9.45
CA ARG A 52 4.27 9.63 10.63
C ARG A 52 5.28 10.75 10.42
N THR A 53 6.23 10.59 9.51
CA THR A 53 7.19 11.66 9.18
C THR A 53 6.51 12.91 8.61
N GLY A 54 5.34 12.75 7.96
CA GLY A 54 4.71 13.85 7.21
C GLY A 54 5.53 14.35 6.02
N HIS A 55 6.60 13.65 5.65
CA HIS A 55 7.51 14.02 4.57
C HIS A 55 6.94 13.56 3.22
N ASP A 56 6.13 14.42 2.61
CA ASP A 56 5.61 14.22 1.27
C ASP A 56 6.43 14.95 0.20
N LYS A 57 6.11 14.68 -1.07
CA LYS A 57 6.55 15.47 -2.23
C LYS A 57 8.07 15.70 -2.33
N GLY A 58 8.84 14.62 -2.19
CA GLY A 58 10.30 14.63 -2.30
C GLY A 58 11.03 14.96 -0.99
N ARG A 59 10.30 15.23 0.10
CA ARG A 59 10.89 15.44 1.43
C ARG A 59 11.29 14.15 2.15
N LEU A 60 10.75 13.00 1.71
CA LEU A 60 11.10 11.71 2.29
C LEU A 60 12.59 11.45 2.07
N SER A 61 13.31 11.21 3.17
CA SER A 61 14.75 10.99 3.16
C SER A 61 15.12 9.51 3.26
N THR A 62 16.37 9.19 2.94
CA THR A 62 16.92 7.85 3.17
C THR A 62 17.02 7.53 4.66
N ASN A 63 17.19 8.54 5.52
CA ASN A 63 17.20 8.36 6.97
C ASN A 63 15.81 7.96 7.49
N ASP A 64 14.75 8.62 7.02
CA ASP A 64 13.37 8.26 7.35
C ASP A 64 13.07 6.79 7.03
N ILE A 65 13.47 6.35 5.83
CA ILE A 65 13.30 4.96 5.39
C ILE A 65 14.10 4.00 6.29
N SER A 66 15.32 4.37 6.66
CA SER A 66 16.20 3.54 7.48
C SER A 66 15.68 3.42 8.92
N GLU A 67 15.22 4.52 9.52
CA GLU A 67 14.64 4.53 10.85
C GLU A 67 13.32 3.75 10.92
N ALA A 68 12.44 3.93 9.92
CA ALA A 68 11.21 3.15 9.82
C ALA A 68 11.50 1.65 9.68
N SER A 69 12.53 1.29 8.91
CA SER A 69 12.95 -0.12 8.75
C SER A 69 13.47 -0.70 10.05
N ARG A 70 14.28 0.07 10.79
CA ARG A 70 14.80 -0.33 12.11
C ARG A 70 13.66 -0.52 13.11
N GLN A 71 12.65 0.36 13.12
CA GLN A 71 11.45 0.20 13.95
C GLN A 71 10.70 -1.09 13.64
N ALA A 72 10.62 -1.49 12.37
CA ALA A 72 10.03 -2.76 11.94
C ALA A 72 10.94 -3.98 12.19
N GLY A 73 12.12 -3.79 12.78
CA GLY A 73 13.09 -4.86 13.05
C GLY A 73 13.71 -5.48 11.79
N TRP A 74 13.57 -4.82 10.63
CA TRP A 74 14.11 -5.28 9.36
C TRP A 74 15.64 -5.24 9.38
N MET A 75 16.25 -6.21 8.70
CA MET A 75 17.70 -6.36 8.55
C MET A 75 18.03 -6.46 7.06
N ASP A 76 19.30 -6.24 6.69
CA ASP A 76 19.82 -6.24 5.31
C ASP A 76 19.04 -7.17 4.36
N PRO A 77 18.49 -6.67 3.23
CA PRO A 77 17.57 -7.43 2.41
C PRO A 77 18.27 -8.46 1.52
N GLY A 78 19.60 -8.46 1.44
CA GLY A 78 20.30 -9.21 0.40
C GLY A 78 19.92 -8.72 -0.99
N ARG A 79 19.78 -9.64 -1.96
CA ARG A 79 19.51 -9.32 -3.38
C ARG A 79 18.06 -9.57 -3.76
N GLU A 80 17.16 -8.71 -3.31
CA GLU A 80 15.75 -8.78 -3.69
C GLU A 80 15.49 -7.94 -4.95
N ASP A 81 14.72 -8.49 -5.89
CA ASP A 81 14.19 -7.76 -7.03
C ASP A 81 12.67 -7.66 -6.93
N PHE A 82 12.17 -6.45 -6.73
CA PHE A 82 10.74 -6.15 -6.62
C PHE A 82 10.15 -5.58 -7.92
N THR A 83 10.96 -5.39 -8.97
CA THR A 83 10.53 -4.85 -10.26
C THR A 83 9.31 -5.61 -10.81
N PRO A 84 9.26 -6.96 -10.80
CA PRO A 84 8.10 -7.69 -11.31
C PRO A 84 6.82 -7.43 -10.50
N ALA A 85 6.92 -7.28 -9.18
CA ALA A 85 5.77 -7.02 -8.31
C ALA A 85 5.23 -5.61 -8.52
N LEU A 86 6.11 -4.61 -8.57
CA LEU A 86 5.74 -3.21 -8.81
C LEU A 86 5.16 -3.02 -10.21
N SER A 87 5.72 -3.67 -11.23
CA SER A 87 5.20 -3.63 -12.60
C SER A 87 3.78 -4.19 -12.70
N ARG A 88 3.50 -5.35 -12.09
CA ARG A 88 2.14 -5.92 -12.04
C ARG A 88 1.15 -5.01 -11.31
N ASN A 89 1.57 -4.35 -10.22
CA ASN A 89 0.72 -3.39 -9.52
C ASN A 89 0.42 -2.16 -10.41
N LYS A 90 1.42 -1.63 -11.14
CA LYS A 90 1.26 -0.52 -12.08
C LYS A 90 0.31 -0.88 -13.23
N GLU A 91 0.46 -2.07 -13.80
CA GLU A 91 -0.44 -2.57 -14.85
C GLU A 91 -1.88 -2.71 -14.34
N LEU A 92 -2.06 -3.30 -13.16
CA LEU A 92 -3.37 -3.43 -12.53
C LEU A 92 -4.02 -2.07 -12.27
N ALA A 93 -3.25 -1.11 -11.72
CA ALA A 93 -3.73 0.24 -11.49
C ALA A 93 -4.21 0.90 -12.80
N GLY A 94 -3.45 0.74 -13.89
CA GLY A 94 -3.84 1.22 -15.22
C GLY A 94 -5.14 0.60 -15.73
N LYS A 95 -5.28 -0.73 -15.61
CA LYS A 95 -6.52 -1.46 -16.00
C LYS A 95 -7.75 -1.02 -15.20
N LEU A 96 -7.56 -0.58 -13.96
CA LEU A 96 -8.61 -0.07 -13.08
C LEU A 96 -8.85 1.44 -13.20
N GLY A 97 -8.12 2.13 -14.09
CA GLY A 97 -8.23 3.59 -14.25
C GLY A 97 -7.67 4.41 -13.08
N LEU A 98 -6.83 3.81 -12.24
CA LEU A 98 -6.20 4.47 -11.11
C LEU A 98 -4.96 5.24 -11.59
N THR A 99 -5.10 6.55 -11.77
CA THR A 99 -4.03 7.44 -12.25
C THR A 99 -3.25 8.14 -11.13
N GLY A 100 -3.69 7.97 -9.88
CA GLY A 100 -3.07 8.55 -8.69
C GLY A 100 -3.28 7.70 -7.45
N THR A 101 -2.63 8.10 -6.35
CA THR A 101 -2.71 7.41 -5.04
C THR A 101 -3.32 8.32 -3.97
N PRO A 102 -4.10 7.78 -3.02
CA PRO A 102 -4.47 6.37 -2.90
C PRO A 102 -5.50 5.94 -3.94
N GLY A 103 -5.45 4.68 -4.35
CA GLY A 103 -6.54 4.01 -5.05
C GLY A 103 -7.09 2.92 -4.13
N ILE A 104 -8.39 2.93 -3.85
CA ILE A 104 -9.02 2.00 -2.90
C ILE A 104 -9.97 1.08 -3.65
N ILE A 105 -9.80 -0.22 -3.48
CA ILE A 105 -10.68 -1.25 -4.06
C ILE A 105 -11.31 -2.00 -2.91
N VAL A 106 -12.64 -2.07 -2.91
CA VAL A 106 -13.41 -2.85 -1.95
C VAL A 106 -14.15 -3.95 -2.72
N MET A 107 -13.94 -5.19 -2.31
CA MET A 107 -14.46 -6.38 -3.00
C MET A 107 -14.61 -7.55 -2.03
N PRO A 108 -15.53 -8.50 -2.30
CA PRO A 108 -15.58 -9.74 -1.53
C PRO A 108 -14.35 -10.62 -1.82
N ILE A 109 -14.03 -11.49 -0.86
CA ILE A 109 -12.95 -12.48 -0.99
C ILE A 109 -13.32 -13.59 -1.98
N SER A 110 -14.62 -13.87 -2.14
CA SER A 110 -15.18 -14.89 -3.04
C SER A 110 -16.39 -14.35 -3.77
N GLY A 111 -16.63 -14.78 -5.01
CA GLY A 111 -17.81 -14.33 -5.78
C GLY A 111 -17.75 -12.86 -6.22
N ALA A 112 -16.54 -12.32 -6.38
CA ALA A 112 -16.36 -10.95 -6.84
C ALA A 112 -16.92 -10.76 -8.26
N SER A 113 -17.73 -9.72 -8.42
CA SER A 113 -18.37 -9.32 -9.67
C SER A 113 -18.38 -7.78 -9.78
N PRO A 114 -18.57 -7.22 -10.97
CA PRO A 114 -18.73 -5.77 -11.12
C PRO A 114 -19.84 -5.18 -10.23
N GLN A 115 -20.84 -5.98 -9.87
CA GLN A 115 -21.97 -5.55 -9.05
C GLN A 115 -21.61 -5.37 -7.57
N ASN A 116 -20.62 -6.08 -7.03
CA ASN A 116 -20.21 -6.02 -5.62
C ASN A 116 -18.80 -5.44 -5.40
N ILE A 117 -18.04 -5.19 -6.48
CA ILE A 117 -16.79 -4.43 -6.43
C ILE A 117 -17.09 -2.92 -6.41
N THR A 118 -16.26 -2.17 -5.69
CA THR A 118 -16.22 -0.71 -5.73
C THR A 118 -14.78 -0.23 -5.83
N VAL A 119 -14.51 0.70 -6.76
CA VAL A 119 -13.19 1.30 -7.00
C VAL A 119 -13.27 2.79 -6.75
N PHE A 120 -12.39 3.31 -5.89
CA PHE A 120 -12.29 4.73 -5.57
C PHE A 120 -10.94 5.29 -6.03
N PRO A 121 -10.92 6.21 -7.00
CA PRO A 121 -9.73 6.98 -7.33
C PRO A 121 -9.57 8.13 -6.33
N GLY A 122 -8.67 7.98 -5.36
CA GLY A 122 -8.36 9.00 -4.36
C GLY A 122 -8.88 8.69 -2.96
N PHE A 123 -8.64 9.65 -2.06
CA PHE A 123 -9.17 9.60 -0.70
C PHE A 123 -10.69 9.73 -0.69
N ILE A 124 -11.33 9.01 0.24
CA ILE A 124 -12.76 9.07 0.47
C ILE A 124 -13.07 9.23 1.96
N PRO A 125 -14.23 9.82 2.30
CA PRO A 125 -14.74 9.79 3.67
C PRO A 125 -14.97 8.37 4.18
N ALA A 126 -14.91 8.19 5.49
CA ALA A 126 -15.08 6.88 6.13
C ALA A 126 -16.43 6.24 5.78
N GLU A 127 -17.49 7.05 5.72
CA GLU A 127 -18.86 6.60 5.42
C GLU A 127 -18.95 5.93 4.05
N ARG A 128 -18.26 6.49 3.05
CA ARG A 128 -18.20 5.92 1.69
C ARG A 128 -17.48 4.58 1.67
N LEU A 129 -16.44 4.44 2.49
CA LEU A 129 -15.71 3.19 2.62
C LEU A 129 -16.58 2.13 3.29
N LEU A 130 -17.30 2.50 4.35
CA LEU A 130 -18.24 1.62 5.06
C LEU A 130 -19.35 1.11 4.15
N SER A 131 -19.98 1.99 3.37
CA SER A 131 -21.01 1.57 2.40
C SER A 131 -20.47 0.62 1.34
N ALA A 132 -19.22 0.79 0.91
CA ALA A 132 -18.59 -0.13 -0.04
C ALA A 132 -18.27 -1.49 0.60
N ILE A 133 -17.89 -1.52 1.87
CA ILE A 133 -17.69 -2.76 2.63
C ILE A 133 -19.04 -3.50 2.74
N GLU A 134 -20.11 -2.80 3.15
CA GLU A 134 -21.44 -3.40 3.24
C GLU A 134 -21.92 -3.95 1.89
N LYS A 135 -21.71 -3.21 0.80
CA LYS A 135 -22.01 -3.66 -0.56
C LYS A 135 -21.24 -4.94 -0.94
N ALA A 136 -19.97 -5.04 -0.54
CA ALA A 136 -19.12 -6.19 -0.84
C ALA A 136 -19.46 -7.42 0.02
N SER A 137 -20.08 -7.24 1.19
CA SER A 137 -20.49 -8.33 2.09
C SER A 137 -21.81 -9.00 1.71
N ARG A 138 -22.47 -8.55 0.63
CA ARG A 138 -23.75 -9.07 0.13
C ARG A 138 -23.57 -10.15 -0.94
#